data_AF-A0A1C0TW37-F1
#
_entry.id   AF-A0A1C0TW37-F1
#
_cell.length_a   1.000
_cell.length_b   1.000
_cell.length_c   1.000
_cell.angle_alpha   90.00
_cell.angle_beta   90.00
_cell.angle_gamma   90.00
#
_symmetry.space_group_name_H-M   'P 1'
#
loop_
_entity.id
_entity.type
_entity.pdbx_description
1 polymer ?
#
loop_
_entity_poly.entity_id
_entity_poly.type
_entity_poly.pdbx_seq_one_letter_code
_entity_poly.pdbx_strand_id
1 'polypeptide(L)'
;MKYLLVILATILSFDSFAVMQTKTPQKISYLMTWSDYTGGVFKFALENQDEEARALCPSGYWLDGASDKNAALYDFIKEAYQLKTPIIVHANDSQDWDGMITKECKLMLAIGF
;
A
#
# COMPACT_ATOMS: atom_id res chain seq x y z
N MET A 1 16.35 7.27 -50.24
CA MET A 1 16.92 7.04 -48.90
C MET A 1 15.86 7.44 -47.89
N LYS A 2 15.09 6.47 -47.39
CA LYS A 2 13.70 6.64 -46.91
C LYS A 2 13.51 6.18 -45.45
N TYR A 3 14.59 6.11 -44.66
CA TYR A 3 14.56 5.47 -43.33
C TYR A 3 15.26 6.29 -42.24
N LEU A 4 15.19 7.63 -42.30
CA LEU A 4 15.79 8.51 -41.29
C LEU A 4 14.77 9.04 -40.25
N LEU A 5 13.63 8.35 -40.08
CA LEU A 5 12.50 8.79 -39.25
C LEU A 5 11.97 7.69 -38.31
N VAL A 6 12.86 6.85 -37.77
CA VAL A 6 12.46 5.78 -36.81
C VAL A 6 13.14 5.95 -35.43
N ILE A 7 13.99 6.97 -35.25
CA ILE A 7 14.77 7.15 -34.02
C ILE A 7 14.26 8.37 -33.24
N LEU A 8 12.97 8.42 -32.89
CA LEU A 8 12.46 9.43 -31.94
C LEU A 8 11.11 9.07 -31.31
N ALA A 9 10.87 7.78 -31.03
CA ALA A 9 9.66 7.30 -30.36
C ALA A 9 9.95 6.40 -29.14
N THR A 10 11.18 6.40 -28.61
CA THR A 10 11.45 5.93 -27.25
C THR A 10 11.18 7.09 -26.29
N ILE A 11 9.94 7.57 -26.33
CA ILE A 11 9.40 8.53 -25.38
C ILE A 11 9.26 7.76 -24.07
N LEU A 12 10.24 7.94 -23.19
CA LEU A 12 10.05 8.13 -21.75
C LEU A 12 8.79 7.44 -21.20
N SER A 13 8.80 6.11 -21.17
CA SER A 13 7.95 5.33 -20.29
C SER A 13 8.49 5.54 -18.88
N PHE A 14 8.27 6.74 -18.32
CA PHE A 14 8.30 6.88 -16.88
C PHE A 14 7.10 6.10 -16.39
N ASP A 15 7.34 4.85 -16.00
CA ASP A 15 6.41 4.12 -15.15
C ASP A 15 6.29 4.93 -13.86
N SER A 16 5.36 5.89 -13.83
CA SER A 16 4.94 6.48 -12.58
C SER A 16 4.32 5.34 -11.80
N PHE A 17 5.07 4.79 -10.83
CA PHE A 17 4.49 3.89 -9.86
C PHE A 17 3.26 4.60 -9.30
N ALA A 18 2.08 4.02 -9.52
CA ALA A 18 0.86 4.58 -8.96
C ALA A 18 1.02 4.46 -7.43
N VAL A 19 1.20 5.62 -6.80
CA VAL A 19 1.42 5.74 -5.36
C VAL A 19 0.25 6.54 -4.81
N MET A 20 -0.45 5.92 -3.88
CA MET A 20 -1.44 6.58 -3.04
C MET A 20 -0.79 7.03 -1.74
N GLN A 21 -1.19 8.20 -1.26
CA GLN A 21 -0.84 8.71 0.06
C GLN A 21 -2.09 9.26 0.76
N THR A 22 -2.25 8.94 2.05
CA THR A 22 -3.29 9.58 2.86
C THR A 22 -2.98 11.05 3.13
N LYS A 23 -4.02 11.90 3.15
CA LYS A 23 -3.84 13.36 3.30
C LYS A 23 -3.58 13.82 4.73
N THR A 24 -4.13 13.12 5.72
CA THR A 24 -4.02 13.47 7.13
C THR A 24 -3.69 12.25 7.98
N PRO A 25 -3.02 12.41 9.14
CA PRO A 25 -2.75 11.29 10.03
C PRO A 25 -4.06 10.65 10.51
N GLN A 26 -4.17 9.33 10.33
CA GLN A 26 -5.38 8.56 10.62
C GLN A 26 -5.05 7.35 11.49
N LYS A 27 -5.98 6.97 12.36
CA LYS A 27 -5.83 5.79 13.22
C LYS A 27 -6.17 4.52 12.47
N ILE A 28 -5.52 3.43 12.88
CA ILE A 28 -5.82 2.09 12.37
C ILE A 28 -7.09 1.56 13.06
N SER A 29 -8.09 1.22 12.23
CA SER A 29 -9.38 0.68 12.64
C SER A 29 -9.25 -0.78 13.09
N TYR A 30 -8.62 -1.60 12.26
CA TYR A 30 -8.36 -3.00 12.53
C TYR A 30 -7.02 -3.43 11.92
N LEU A 31 -6.44 -4.48 12.50
CA LEU A 31 -5.27 -5.18 12.00
C LEU A 31 -5.58 -6.68 11.99
N MET A 32 -5.37 -7.33 10.84
CA MET A 32 -5.55 -8.76 10.62
C MET A 32 -4.24 -9.41 10.21
N THR A 33 -4.00 -10.60 10.74
CA THR A 33 -2.84 -11.44 10.40
C THR A 33 -3.33 -12.87 10.26
N TRP A 34 -2.86 -13.60 9.25
CA TRP A 34 -3.12 -15.03 9.12
C TRP A 34 -1.81 -15.80 9.26
N SER A 35 -1.84 -16.95 9.94
CA SER A 35 -0.64 -17.79 10.13
C SER A 35 -0.24 -18.46 8.82
N ASP A 36 -1.12 -19.31 8.28
CA ASP A 36 -0.75 -20.23 7.19
C ASP A 36 -1.61 -20.08 5.94
N TYR A 37 -2.83 -19.52 6.09
CA TYR A 37 -3.81 -19.47 5.02
C TYR A 37 -3.44 -18.49 3.88
N THR A 38 -2.65 -17.47 4.17
CA THR A 38 -2.30 -16.39 3.22
C THR A 38 -0.80 -16.24 2.99
N GLY A 39 0.02 -17.18 3.47
CA GLY A 39 1.48 -17.04 3.40
C GLY A 39 2.03 -15.91 4.27
N GLY A 40 1.41 -15.63 5.42
CA GLY A 40 1.88 -14.62 6.37
C GLY A 40 1.53 -13.18 5.99
N VAL A 41 0.59 -12.95 5.08
CA VAL A 41 0.13 -11.59 4.74
C VAL A 41 -0.53 -10.95 5.96
N PHE A 42 -0.22 -9.68 6.19
CA PHE A 42 -0.93 -8.86 7.15
C PHE A 42 -1.69 -7.74 6.46
N LYS A 43 -2.76 -7.30 7.10
CA LYS A 43 -3.64 -6.27 6.57
C LYS A 43 -4.19 -5.34 7.61
N PHE A 44 -4.45 -4.11 7.22
CA PHE A 44 -5.10 -3.15 8.07
C PHE A 44 -5.90 -2.13 7.26
N ALA A 45 -6.86 -1.48 7.92
CA ALA A 45 -7.59 -0.35 7.37
C ALA A 45 -7.62 0.81 8.36
N LEU A 46 -7.85 2.01 7.85
CA LEU A 46 -7.89 3.24 8.63
C LEU A 46 -9.34 3.56 9.05
N GLU A 47 -9.51 4.18 10.22
CA GLU A 47 -10.84 4.53 10.75
C GLU A 47 -11.59 5.52 9.86
N ASN A 48 -10.88 6.49 9.31
CA ASN A 48 -11.44 7.60 8.53
C ASN A 48 -10.60 7.85 7.28
N GLN A 49 -10.43 6.82 6.45
CA GLN A 49 -9.66 6.92 5.21
C GLN A 49 -10.17 8.06 4.33
N ASP A 50 -9.26 8.89 3.82
CA ASP A 50 -9.66 10.01 2.97
C ASP A 50 -10.28 9.52 1.65
N GLU A 51 -11.08 10.38 1.02
CA GLU A 51 -11.91 9.99 -0.13
C GLU A 51 -11.07 9.44 -1.30
N GLU A 52 -9.90 10.01 -1.53
CA GLU A 52 -8.98 9.59 -2.58
C GLU A 52 -8.33 8.24 -2.24
N ALA A 53 -7.80 8.10 -1.02
CA ALA A 53 -7.26 6.84 -0.54
C ALA A 53 -8.31 5.73 -0.58
N ARG A 54 -9.57 6.02 -0.22
CA ARG A 54 -10.68 5.06 -0.25
C ARG A 54 -11.11 4.71 -1.69
N ALA A 55 -11.02 5.64 -2.63
CA ALA A 55 -11.29 5.37 -4.04
C ALA A 55 -10.22 4.44 -4.65
N LEU A 56 -8.96 4.62 -4.26
CA LEU A 56 -7.84 3.83 -4.80
C LEU A 56 -7.67 2.47 -4.09
N CYS A 57 -7.89 2.43 -2.77
CA CYS A 57 -7.58 1.30 -1.89
C CYS A 57 -8.74 1.06 -0.89
N PRO A 58 -9.93 0.67 -1.41
CA PRO A 58 -11.19 0.67 -0.65
C PRO A 58 -11.20 -0.30 0.54
N SER A 59 -10.38 -1.35 0.52
CA SER A 59 -10.28 -2.33 1.61
C SER A 59 -9.04 -2.15 2.49
N GLY A 60 -8.33 -1.06 2.30
CA GLY A 60 -7.14 -0.72 3.07
C GLY A 60 -5.89 -1.27 2.42
N TYR A 61 -5.02 -1.83 3.25
CA TYR A 61 -3.61 -2.01 2.94
C TYR A 61 -3.13 -3.38 3.37
N TRP A 62 -2.21 -3.94 2.60
CA TRP A 62 -1.61 -5.22 2.88
C TRP A 62 -0.09 -5.15 2.79
N LEU A 63 0.58 -6.09 3.45
CA LEU A 63 2.00 -6.29 3.29
C LEU A 63 2.33 -7.77 3.46
N ASP A 64 3.33 -8.21 2.71
CA ASP A 64 3.84 -9.57 2.74
C ASP A 64 4.67 -9.79 4.02
N GLY A 65 4.13 -10.53 4.98
CA GLY A 65 4.85 -10.88 6.21
C GLY A 65 5.85 -12.03 6.04
N ALA A 66 5.90 -12.71 4.90
CA ALA A 66 6.97 -13.68 4.61
C ALA A 66 8.29 -13.00 4.22
N SER A 67 8.28 -11.68 3.96
CA SER A 67 9.47 -10.91 3.66
C SER A 67 10.11 -10.36 4.94
N ASP A 68 11.33 -10.79 5.25
CA ASP A 68 12.09 -10.27 6.40
C ASP A 68 12.31 -8.74 6.34
N LYS A 69 12.27 -8.16 5.13
CA LYS A 69 12.38 -6.71 4.92
C LYS A 69 11.18 -5.93 5.47
N ASN A 70 10.06 -6.61 5.66
CA ASN A 70 8.80 -6.03 6.10
C ASN A 70 8.58 -6.13 7.61
N ALA A 71 9.44 -6.86 8.34
CA ALA A 71 9.30 -7.08 9.78
C ALA A 71 9.21 -5.77 10.58
N ALA A 72 10.10 -4.82 10.31
CA ALA A 72 10.09 -3.52 11.00
C ALA A 72 8.81 -2.70 10.71
N LEU A 73 8.31 -2.77 9.47
CA LEU A 73 7.09 -2.06 9.09
C LEU A 73 5.85 -2.72 9.70
N TYR A 74 5.83 -4.05 9.77
CA TYR A 74 4.79 -4.79 10.49
C TYR A 74 4.75 -4.43 11.98
N ASP A 75 5.89 -4.46 12.65
CA ASP A 75 5.98 -4.13 14.08
C ASP A 75 5.53 -2.68 14.34
N PHE A 76 5.92 -1.74 13.47
CA PHE A 76 5.45 -0.36 13.53
C PHE A 76 3.92 -0.26 13.40
N ILE A 77 3.33 -0.93 12.41
CA ILE A 77 1.87 -0.92 12.20
C ILE A 77 1.14 -1.55 13.39
N LYS A 78 1.68 -2.64 13.93
CA LYS A 78 1.14 -3.30 15.12
C LYS A 78 1.16 -2.39 16.34
N GLU A 79 2.28 -1.72 16.59
CA GLU A 79 2.42 -0.74 17.67
C GLU A 79 1.46 0.44 17.49
N ALA A 80 1.41 1.03 16.29
CA ALA A 80 0.50 2.13 15.98
C ALA A 80 -0.96 1.75 16.19
N TYR A 81 -1.35 0.51 15.86
CA TYR A 81 -2.70 0.00 16.11
C TYR A 81 -3.00 -0.13 17.60
N GLN A 82 -2.06 -0.64 18.39
CA GLN A 82 -2.20 -0.84 19.84
C GLN A 82 -2.25 0.48 20.61
N LEU A 83 -1.36 1.41 20.26
CA LEU A 83 -1.26 2.73 20.90
C LEU A 83 -2.24 3.76 20.33
N LYS A 84 -2.94 3.42 19.25
CA LYS A 84 -3.83 4.32 18.50
C LYS A 84 -3.09 5.58 18.01
N THR A 85 -1.82 5.41 17.65
CA THR A 85 -0.97 6.42 17.02
C THR A 85 -1.52 6.72 15.62
N PRO A 86 -1.87 7.97 15.30
CA PRO A 86 -2.23 8.37 13.95
C PRO A 86 -1.05 8.19 12.98
N ILE A 87 -1.34 7.69 11.78
CA ILE A 87 -0.32 7.46 10.75
C ILE A 87 -0.68 8.10 9.40
N ILE A 88 0.33 8.48 8.63
CA ILE A 88 0.23 8.70 7.19
C ILE A 88 0.69 7.42 6.49
N VAL A 89 -0.11 6.95 5.53
CA VAL A 89 0.18 5.75 4.74
C VAL A 89 0.57 6.12 3.32
N HIS A 90 1.63 5.51 2.80
CA HIS A 90 1.96 5.46 1.39
C HIS A 90 1.82 4.02 0.88
N ALA A 91 1.08 3.83 -0.19
CA ALA A 91 0.79 2.51 -0.74
C ALA A 91 0.89 2.51 -2.28
N ASN A 92 1.23 1.35 -2.84
CA ASN A 92 1.20 1.13 -4.28
C ASN A 92 -0.20 0.68 -4.69
N ASP A 93 -0.95 1.57 -5.35
CA ASP A 93 -2.31 1.25 -5.78
C ASP A 93 -2.37 0.43 -7.07
N SER A 94 -1.24 0.16 -7.73
CA SER A 94 -1.18 -0.84 -8.80
C SER A 94 -0.94 -2.26 -8.31
N GLN A 95 -0.66 -2.46 -7.02
CA GLN A 95 -0.38 -3.78 -6.43
C GLN A 95 -1.49 -4.22 -5.48
N ASP A 96 -2.49 -4.87 -6.05
CA ASP A 96 -3.60 -5.48 -5.32
C ASP A 96 -3.19 -6.77 -4.61
N TRP A 97 -3.85 -7.09 -3.50
CA TRP A 97 -3.83 -8.43 -2.92
C TRP A 97 -4.98 -9.25 -3.48
N ASP A 98 -4.67 -10.33 -4.18
CA ASP A 98 -5.64 -11.14 -4.93
C ASP A 98 -6.57 -12.00 -4.06
N GLY A 99 -6.41 -11.99 -2.73
CA GLY A 99 -7.18 -12.85 -1.84
C GLY A 99 -8.53 -12.28 -1.37
N MET A 100 -8.96 -11.10 -1.82
CA MET A 100 -10.28 -10.51 -1.49
C MET A 100 -11.05 -10.04 -2.75
N ILE A 101 -12.35 -9.84 -2.59
CA ILE A 101 -13.25 -9.30 -3.64
C ILE A 101 -12.95 -7.82 -3.93
N THR A 102 -12.46 -7.09 -2.94
CA THR A 102 -12.27 -5.64 -2.97
C THR A 102 -10.80 -5.29 -2.82
N LYS A 103 -10.35 -4.31 -3.62
CA LYS A 103 -8.94 -3.94 -3.78
C LYS A 103 -8.29 -3.47 -2.47
N GLU A 104 -7.10 -4.00 -2.22
CA GLU A 104 -6.21 -3.68 -1.10
C GLU A 104 -4.85 -3.31 -1.66
N CYS A 105 -4.27 -2.19 -1.23
CA CYS A 105 -3.02 -1.70 -1.83
C CYS A 105 -1.80 -2.12 -1.01
N LYS A 106 -0.71 -2.45 -1.70
CA LYS A 106 0.52 -2.84 -1.03
C LYS A 106 1.12 -1.67 -0.26
N LEU A 107 1.28 -1.82 1.05
CA LEU A 107 1.93 -0.83 1.89
C LEU A 107 3.40 -0.64 1.45
N MET A 108 3.82 0.61 1.32
CA MET A 108 5.21 0.98 1.02
C MET A 108 5.88 1.65 2.21
N LEU A 109 5.16 2.53 2.90
CA LEU A 109 5.67 3.31 4.04
C LEU A 109 4.50 3.71 4.95
N ALA A 110 4.76 3.76 6.26
CA ALA A 110 3.88 4.38 7.23
C ALA A 110 4.69 5.29 8.15
N ILE A 111 4.13 6.45 8.50
CA ILE A 111 4.78 7.48 9.32
C ILE A 111 3.85 7.84 10.48
N GLY A 112 4.34 7.76 11.73
CA GLY A 112 3.55 8.04 12.94
C GLY A 112 3.64 9.49 13.41
N PHE A 113 2.59 9.94 14.11
CA PHE A 113 2.41 11.31 14.61
C PHE A 113 1.94 11.35 16.07
#